data_AF-A0A2S6T6C0-F1
#
_entry.id   AF-A0A2S6T6C0-F1
#
_cell.length_a   1.000
_cell.length_b   1.000
_cell.length_c   1.000
_cell.angle_alpha   90.00
_cell.angle_beta   90.00
_cell.angle_gamma   90.00
#
_symmetry.space_group_name_H-M   'P 1'
#
loop_
_entity.id
_entity.type
_entity.pdbx_description
1 polymer ?
#
loop_
_entity_poly.entity_id
_entity_poly.type
_entity_poly.pdbx_seq_one_letter_code
_entity_poly.pdbx_strand_id
1 'polypeptide(L)'
;MGLKVGGFVASIPAHNYITVISLDSWHSRSKITVMTKFYSPNLGVNPEDPFARDAEDKLVRRAYWLGLSDQSIVLAMTQGVGVNIPNDQKKAHLDDIGRGHLIDDVCRQEILPPET
;
A
#
# COMPACT_ATOMS: atom_id res chain seq x y z
N MET A 1 -1.37 -53.62 13.24
CA MET A 1 -2.62 -52.94 12.89
C MET A 1 -2.29 -51.76 12.00
N GLY A 2 -2.78 -51.75 10.75
CA GLY A 2 -2.65 -50.60 9.86
C GLY A 2 -3.77 -49.59 10.12
N LEU A 3 -3.43 -48.31 10.08
CA LEU A 3 -4.40 -47.25 9.81
C LEU A 3 -3.91 -46.44 8.61
N LYS A 4 -4.75 -46.48 7.58
CA LYS A 4 -4.63 -45.79 6.30
C LYS A 4 -5.81 -44.83 6.25
N VAL A 5 -5.56 -43.52 6.22
CA VAL A 5 -6.53 -42.45 5.87
C VAL A 5 -5.74 -41.13 5.89
N GLY A 6 -5.79 -40.22 4.93
CA GLY A 6 -6.34 -40.17 3.59
C GLY A 6 -5.74 -38.92 2.95
N GLY A 7 -5.10 -39.07 1.79
CA GLY A 7 -4.53 -37.93 1.06
C GLY A 7 -5.65 -37.12 0.43
N PHE A 8 -5.80 -35.86 0.83
CA PHE A 8 -6.61 -34.90 0.08
C PHE A 8 -5.76 -34.31 -1.04
N VAL A 9 -6.08 -34.68 -2.28
CA VAL A 9 -5.61 -33.98 -3.48
C VAL A 9 -6.58 -32.84 -3.79
N ALA A 10 -6.23 -31.62 -3.38
CA ALA A 10 -6.90 -30.43 -3.90
C ALA A 10 -6.20 -30.02 -5.19
N SER A 11 -6.83 -30.32 -6.33
CA SER A 11 -6.43 -29.79 -7.63
C SER A 11 -6.87 -28.33 -7.72
N ILE A 12 -5.95 -27.40 -7.49
CA ILE A 12 -6.17 -25.95 -7.71
C ILE A 12 -5.45 -25.57 -9.02
N PRO A 13 -6.12 -24.92 -9.98
CA PRO A 13 -5.52 -24.57 -11.27
C PRO A 13 -4.41 -23.54 -11.09
N ALA A 14 -3.30 -23.80 -11.78
CA ALA A 14 -2.04 -23.10 -11.62
C ALA A 14 -2.08 -21.65 -12.08
N HIS A 15 -1.81 -20.71 -11.19
CA HIS A 15 -0.96 -19.54 -11.47
C HIS A 15 -0.10 -19.28 -10.22
N ASN A 16 1.17 -19.69 -10.34
CA ASN A 16 2.36 -19.40 -9.53
C ASN A 16 2.15 -18.85 -8.12
N TYR A 17 2.57 -19.60 -7.09
CA TYR A 17 3.83 -19.40 -6.36
C TYR A 17 4.11 -20.66 -5.54
N ILE A 18 5.30 -21.24 -5.70
CA ILE A 18 5.75 -22.41 -4.94
C ILE A 18 6.23 -21.94 -3.56
N THR A 19 5.70 -22.52 -2.48
CA THR A 19 6.41 -22.51 -1.20
C THR A 19 6.24 -23.86 -0.51
N VAL A 20 7.27 -24.70 -0.65
CA VAL A 20 7.51 -25.82 0.26
C VAL A 20 7.87 -25.22 1.62
N ILE A 21 6.95 -25.30 2.58
CA ILE A 21 7.25 -24.95 3.97
C ILE A 21 7.77 -26.21 4.69
N SER A 22 9.07 -26.22 4.96
CA SER A 22 9.68 -27.14 5.92
C SER A 22 9.16 -26.83 7.32
N LEU A 23 8.75 -27.85 8.09
CA LEU A 23 7.97 -27.71 9.32
C LEU A 23 8.83 -27.41 10.58
N ASP A 24 10.10 -27.02 10.43
CA ASP A 24 11.06 -27.03 11.54
C ASP A 24 11.60 -25.67 12.00
N SER A 25 11.02 -24.53 11.61
CA SER A 25 11.57 -23.22 11.98
C SER A 25 10.54 -22.21 12.49
N TRP A 26 10.07 -22.43 13.73
CA TRP A 26 9.16 -21.55 14.47
C TRP A 26 9.90 -20.56 15.40
N HIS A 27 10.96 -19.87 14.97
CA HIS A 27 11.63 -18.88 15.85
C HIS A 27 12.10 -17.57 15.20
N SER A 28 11.51 -17.14 14.09
CA SER A 28 11.62 -15.72 13.71
C SER A 28 10.34 -15.26 13.03
N ARG A 29 9.45 -14.66 13.82
CA ARG A 29 8.19 -14.08 13.34
C ARG A 29 8.53 -12.76 12.63
N SER A 30 9.02 -12.85 11.40
CA SER A 30 8.92 -11.74 10.46
C SER A 30 7.43 -11.39 10.37
N LYS A 31 7.03 -10.27 10.97
CA LYS A 31 5.73 -9.65 10.71
C LYS A 31 5.62 -9.53 9.19
N ILE A 32 4.83 -10.40 8.55
CA ILE A 32 4.34 -10.11 7.21
C ILE A 32 3.29 -9.03 7.42
N THR A 33 3.75 -7.79 7.59
CA THR A 33 2.88 -6.63 7.51
C THR A 33 2.48 -6.59 6.04
N VAL A 34 1.23 -6.94 5.73
CA VAL A 34 0.66 -6.65 4.42
C VAL A 34 0.60 -5.13 4.35
N MET A 35 1.66 -4.49 3.88
CA MET A 35 1.70 -3.05 3.67
C MET A 35 0.69 -2.76 2.57
N THR A 36 -0.48 -2.23 2.94
CA THR A 36 -1.45 -1.80 1.95
C THR A 36 -0.76 -0.81 1.02
N LYS A 37 -0.84 -1.07 -0.30
CA LYS A 37 -0.15 -0.27 -1.31
C LYS A 37 -0.57 1.20 -1.22
N PHE A 38 -1.82 1.45 -0.86
CA PHE A 38 -2.39 2.77 -0.76
C PHE A 38 -2.69 3.18 0.69
N TYR A 39 -2.72 4.50 0.89
CA TYR A 39 -3.22 5.11 2.12
C TYR A 39 -4.72 4.90 2.26
N SER A 40 -5.18 4.55 3.46
CA SER A 40 -6.60 4.36 3.80
C SER A 40 -7.03 5.37 4.86
N PRO A 41 -7.77 6.43 4.48
CA PRO A 41 -8.26 7.42 5.44
C PRO A 41 -9.38 6.88 6.34
N ASN A 42 -9.52 7.44 7.54
CA ASN A 42 -10.68 7.17 8.40
C ASN A 42 -11.87 8.04 7.96
N LEU A 43 -12.73 7.46 7.12
CA LEU A 43 -13.91 8.15 6.57
C LEU A 43 -15.02 8.41 7.61
N GLY A 44 -14.96 7.78 8.79
CA GLY A 44 -15.86 8.11 9.90
C GLY A 44 -15.52 9.46 10.55
N VAL A 45 -14.25 9.89 10.45
CA VAL A 45 -13.77 11.19 10.95
C VAL A 45 -13.73 12.23 9.84
N ASN A 46 -13.27 11.86 8.65
CA ASN A 46 -13.22 12.73 7.47
C ASN A 46 -13.91 12.07 6.27
N PRO A 47 -15.24 12.20 6.13
CA PRO A 47 -15.99 11.59 5.02
C PRO A 47 -15.56 12.10 3.63
N GLU A 48 -15.08 13.34 3.58
CA GLU A 48 -14.67 14.03 2.35
C GLU A 48 -13.18 13.89 2.04
N ASP A 49 -12.52 12.90 2.64
CA ASP A 49 -11.11 12.65 2.36
C ASP A 49 -10.87 12.36 0.87
N PRO A 50 -9.97 13.10 0.20
CA PRO A 50 -9.71 12.95 -1.23
C PRO A 50 -8.96 11.64 -1.56
N PHE A 51 -8.38 10.96 -0.57
CA PHE A 51 -7.75 9.65 -0.72
C PHE A 51 -8.73 8.49 -0.55
N ALA A 52 -10.03 8.76 -0.35
CA ALA A 52 -11.04 7.71 -0.25
C ALA A 52 -11.00 6.76 -1.46
N ARG A 53 -10.93 5.47 -1.16
CA ARG A 53 -10.95 4.38 -2.14
C ARG A 53 -12.17 3.49 -1.91
N ASP A 54 -12.64 2.86 -2.99
CA ASP A 54 -13.69 1.85 -2.94
C ASP A 54 -13.13 0.48 -2.50
N ALA A 55 -13.99 -0.55 -2.51
CA ALA A 55 -13.61 -1.91 -2.14
C ALA A 55 -12.61 -2.58 -3.11
N GLU A 56 -12.38 -1.98 -4.29
CA GLU A 56 -11.44 -2.46 -5.32
C GLU A 56 -10.17 -1.60 -5.36
N ASP A 57 -9.89 -0.83 -4.30
CA ASP A 57 -8.78 0.12 -4.21
C ASP A 57 -8.80 1.23 -5.26
N LYS A 58 -9.94 1.57 -5.88
CA LYS A 58 -10.02 2.68 -6.84
C LYS A 58 -10.33 3.99 -6.14
N LEU A 59 -9.67 5.07 -6.56
CA LEU A 59 -9.96 6.42 -6.06
C LEU A 59 -11.40 6.82 -6.40
N VAL A 60 -12.23 7.01 -5.39
CA VAL A 60 -13.62 7.47 -5.55
C VAL A 60 -13.63 8.92 -6.05
N ARG A 61 -12.73 9.75 -5.53
CA ARG A 61 -12.62 11.18 -5.85
C ARG A 61 -11.52 11.47 -6.86
N ARG A 62 -11.32 10.61 -7.85
CA ARG A 62 -10.23 10.73 -8.83
C ARG A 62 -10.24 12.06 -9.59
N ALA A 63 -11.42 12.59 -9.91
CA ALA A 63 -11.56 13.87 -10.62
C ALA A 63 -10.96 15.06 -9.87
N TYR A 64 -10.96 15.04 -8.53
CA TYR A 64 -10.29 16.06 -7.72
C TYR A 64 -8.80 16.12 -8.08
N TRP A 65 -8.11 14.98 -8.02
CA TRP A 65 -6.66 14.90 -8.30
C TRP A 65 -6.31 15.23 -9.75
N LEU A 66 -7.08 14.71 -10.71
CA LEU A 66 -6.83 14.95 -12.13
C LEU A 66 -7.11 16.40 -12.55
N GLY A 67 -7.93 17.14 -11.80
CA GLY A 67 -8.20 18.55 -12.03
C GLY A 67 -7.13 19.49 -11.47
N LEU A 68 -6.20 19.00 -10.64
CA LEU A 68 -5.14 19.81 -10.06
C LEU A 68 -3.96 19.96 -11.03
N SER A 69 -3.32 21.12 -10.98
CA SER A 69 -2.00 21.32 -11.59
C SER A 69 -0.92 20.57 -10.80
N ASP A 70 0.22 20.29 -11.43
CA ASP A 70 1.36 19.64 -10.78
C ASP A 70 1.81 20.41 -9.52
N GLN A 71 1.89 21.73 -9.59
CA GLN A 71 2.22 22.57 -8.42
C GLN A 71 1.19 22.43 -7.31
N SER A 72 -0.11 22.38 -7.64
CA SER A 72 -1.17 22.16 -6.67
C SER A 72 -1.09 20.76 -6.03
N ILE A 73 -0.70 19.73 -6.79
CA ILE A 73 -0.47 18.38 -6.26
C ILE A 73 0.69 18.39 -5.28
N VAL A 74 1.83 19.01 -5.63
CA VAL A 74 2.99 19.12 -4.74
C VAL A 74 2.61 19.80 -3.42
N LEU A 75 1.89 20.92 -3.47
CA LEU A 75 1.41 21.61 -2.26
C LEU A 75 0.46 20.74 -1.44
N ALA A 76 -0.51 20.08 -2.07
CA ALA A 76 -1.46 19.20 -1.38
C ALA A 76 -0.74 18.03 -0.67
N MET A 77 0.34 17.51 -1.25
CA MET A 77 1.07 16.35 -0.72
C MET A 77 2.15 16.69 0.31
N THR A 78 2.69 17.92 0.26
CA THR A 78 3.77 18.36 1.16
C THR A 78 3.29 19.23 2.31
N GLN A 79 2.21 19.98 2.13
CA GLN A 79 1.70 20.96 3.09
C GLN A 79 0.21 20.81 3.39
N GLY A 80 -0.52 20.05 2.56
CA GLY A 80 -1.95 19.85 2.69
C GLY A 80 -2.32 18.46 3.19
N VAL A 81 -3.40 17.92 2.60
CA VAL A 81 -4.01 16.64 2.96
C VAL A 81 -3.06 15.44 2.94
N GLY A 82 -1.98 15.49 2.16
CA GLY A 82 -1.01 14.40 2.06
C GLY A 82 0.18 14.51 3.02
N VAL A 83 0.29 15.55 3.85
CA VAL A 83 1.50 15.82 4.66
C VAL A 83 1.91 14.64 5.54
N ASN A 84 0.94 13.99 6.18
CA ASN A 84 1.16 12.89 7.13
C ASN A 84 1.13 11.50 6.48
N ILE A 85 1.13 11.42 5.14
CA ILE A 85 1.13 10.14 4.42
C ILE A 85 2.58 9.65 4.23
N PRO A 86 2.89 8.37 4.53
CA PRO A 86 4.19 7.76 4.27
C PRO A 86 4.59 7.85 2.80
N ASN A 87 5.90 8.03 2.55
CA ASN A 87 6.43 8.20 1.19
C ASN A 87 6.03 7.08 0.22
N ASP A 88 6.03 5.81 0.66
CA ASP A 88 5.65 4.69 -0.22
C ASP A 88 4.19 4.77 -0.68
N GLN A 89 3.29 5.25 0.18
CA GLN A 89 1.89 5.46 -0.17
C GLN A 89 1.69 6.71 -1.04
N LYS A 90 2.52 7.75 -0.85
CA LYS A 90 2.56 8.92 -1.75
C LYS A 90 2.98 8.51 -3.16
N LYS A 91 4.05 7.70 -3.29
CA LYS A 91 4.52 7.16 -4.57
C LYS A 91 3.42 6.38 -5.28
N ALA A 92 2.80 5.43 -4.57
CA ALA A 92 1.70 4.64 -5.12
C ALA A 92 0.53 5.51 -5.60
N HIS A 93 0.19 6.56 -4.85
CA HIS A 93 -0.86 7.49 -5.24
C HIS A 93 -0.50 8.30 -6.49
N LEU A 94 0.72 8.85 -6.55
CA LEU A 94 1.21 9.64 -7.70
C LEU A 94 1.26 8.80 -8.98
N ASP A 95 1.72 7.54 -8.89
CA ASP A 95 1.68 6.61 -10.02
C ASP A 95 0.24 6.33 -10.47
N ASP A 96 -0.67 6.09 -9.53
CA ASP A 96 -2.08 5.82 -9.82
C ASP A 96 -2.74 6.98 -10.59
N ILE A 97 -2.45 8.23 -10.24
CA ILE A 97 -2.99 9.41 -10.95
C ILE A 97 -2.16 9.81 -12.19
N GLY A 98 -1.13 9.05 -12.57
CA GLY A 98 -0.30 9.33 -13.75
C GLY A 98 0.58 10.57 -13.57
N ARG A 99 1.09 10.80 -12.37
CA ARG A 99 1.95 11.92 -11.96
C ARG A 99 3.21 11.44 -11.23
N GLY A 100 3.71 10.26 -11.58
CA GLY A 100 4.91 9.67 -10.99
C GLY A 100 6.16 10.56 -11.13
N HIS A 101 6.19 11.48 -12.11
CA HIS A 101 7.29 12.44 -12.25
C HIS A 101 7.41 13.44 -11.10
N LEU A 102 6.37 13.58 -10.25
CA LEU A 102 6.38 14.46 -9.08
C LEU A 102 6.91 13.77 -7.82
N ILE A 103 7.32 12.50 -7.89
CA ILE A 103 7.76 11.73 -6.73
C ILE A 103 8.91 12.41 -5.99
N ASP A 104 9.89 12.94 -6.71
CA ASP A 104 11.08 13.57 -6.12
C ASP A 104 10.73 14.90 -5.41
N ASP A 105 9.71 15.61 -5.88
CA ASP A 105 9.25 16.87 -5.27
C ASP A 105 8.35 16.61 -4.04
N VAL A 106 7.67 15.47 -4.00
CA VAL A 106 6.68 15.13 -2.96
C VAL A 106 7.26 14.28 -1.83
N CYS A 107 8.14 13.34 -2.15
CA CYS A 107 8.68 12.40 -1.17
C CYS A 107 9.85 13.05 -0.44
N ARG A 108 9.62 13.39 0.83
CA ARG A 108 10.67 13.96 1.68
C ARG A 108 11.80 12.96 1.85
N GLN A 109 13.03 13.40 1.66
CA GLN A 109 14.19 12.59 2.03
C GLN A 109 14.19 12.39 3.55
N GLU A 110 13.99 11.15 4.01
CA GLU A 110 14.11 10.78 5.42
C GLU A 110 15.58 10.88 5.81
N ILE A 111 15.99 12.03 6.34
CA ILE A 111 17.27 12.18 7.01
C ILE A 111 17.19 11.46 8.36
N LEU A 112 17.98 10.40 8.51
CA LEU A 112 18.17 9.75 9.80
C LEU A 112 18.77 10.78 10.78
N PRO A 113 18.22 10.93 12.01
CA PRO A 113 18.87 11.76 13.01
C PRO A 113 20.29 11.23 13.29
N PRO A 114 21.26 12.12 13.58
CA PRO A 114 22.62 11.68 13.93
C PRO A 114 22.56 10.83 15.20
N GLU A 115 23.26 9.69 15.18
CA GLU A 115 23.39 8.87 16.39
C GLU A 115 24.12 9.70 17.44
N THR A 116 23.50 9.85 18.61
CA THR A 116 24.02 10.63 19.76
C THR A 116 24.55 9.68 20.82
#